data_AF-X1QNQ3-F1
#
_entry.id   AF-X1QNQ3-F1
#
_cell.length_a   1.000
_cell.length_b   1.000
_cell.length_c   1.000
_cell.angle_alpha   90.00
_cell.angle_beta   90.00
_cell.angle_gamma   90.00
#
_symmetry.space_group_name_H-M   'P 1'
#
loop_
_entity.id
_entity.type
_entity.pdbx_description
1 polymer ?
#
loop_
_entity_poly.entity_id
_entity_poly.type
_entity_poly.pdbx_seq_one_letter_code
_entity_poly.pdbx_strand_id
1 'polypeptide(L)'
;MTKKYDVIIVGGGPAGIFAALELSKASDLKILLIEKGKDIDGRQCPVRDKNGPCTLCSPCNLVSGLGGAGAFSDGKLTLSSQVGGRLASYLGKSDTEALIKYVDDIYLKFGAPNKLYGIGNEVDEIRRKASLVELRLIPVPLRHLGTEHCCSVLKAMRDYLYSTPGI
;
A
#
# COMPACT_ATOMS: atom_id res chain seq x y z
N MET A 1 -3.78 -29.43 -19.62
CA MET A 1 -3.45 -29.93 -18.27
C MET A 1 -3.85 -28.86 -17.25
N THR A 2 -4.53 -29.23 -16.18
CA THR A 2 -4.87 -28.30 -15.08
C THR A 2 -3.60 -28.03 -14.26
N LYS A 3 -3.18 -26.77 -14.17
CA LYS A 3 -2.10 -26.39 -13.25
C LYS A 3 -2.62 -26.50 -11.81
N LYS A 4 -1.88 -27.17 -10.94
CA LYS A 4 -2.19 -27.27 -9.50
C LYS A 4 -1.38 -26.22 -8.73
N TYR A 5 -2.05 -25.54 -7.82
CA TYR A 5 -1.48 -24.54 -6.90
C TYR A 5 -1.89 -24.91 -5.48
N ASP A 6 -1.00 -24.63 -4.52
CA ASP A 6 -1.25 -24.87 -3.10
C ASP A 6 -2.05 -23.71 -2.48
N VAL A 7 -1.82 -22.49 -2.96
CA VAL A 7 -2.51 -21.28 -2.52
C VAL A 7 -2.96 -20.46 -3.73
N ILE A 8 -4.21 -19.99 -3.69
CA ILE A 8 -4.76 -19.05 -4.68
C ILE A 8 -5.13 -17.75 -3.97
N ILE A 9 -4.52 -16.65 -4.39
CA ILE A 9 -4.79 -15.29 -3.89
C ILE A 9 -5.64 -14.57 -4.92
N VAL A 10 -6.82 -14.12 -4.50
CA VAL A 10 -7.75 -13.38 -5.36
C VAL A 10 -7.68 -11.88 -5.05
N GLY A 11 -7.15 -11.11 -5.99
CA GLY A 11 -6.97 -9.67 -5.90
C GLY A 11 -5.50 -9.28 -5.76
N GLY A 12 -5.00 -8.51 -6.73
CA GLY A 12 -3.63 -7.99 -6.77
C GLY A 12 -3.44 -6.64 -6.09
N GLY A 13 -4.27 -6.32 -5.10
CA GLY A 13 -4.08 -5.12 -4.27
C GLY A 13 -2.97 -5.28 -3.23
N PRO A 14 -2.71 -4.26 -2.39
CA PRO A 14 -1.67 -4.33 -1.36
C PRO A 14 -1.80 -5.56 -0.45
N ALA A 15 -3.01 -5.90 -0.01
CA ALA A 15 -3.22 -7.10 0.82
C ALA A 15 -2.80 -8.40 0.11
N GLY A 16 -3.19 -8.59 -1.15
CA GLY A 16 -2.82 -9.79 -1.92
C GLY A 16 -1.33 -9.84 -2.27
N ILE A 17 -0.73 -8.69 -2.61
CA ILE A 17 0.70 -8.57 -2.85
C ILE A 17 1.50 -8.90 -1.59
N PHE A 18 1.11 -8.36 -0.43
CA PHE A 18 1.77 -8.67 0.83
C PHE A 18 1.58 -10.13 1.24
N ALA A 19 0.40 -10.71 1.03
CA ALA A 19 0.20 -12.15 1.26
C ALA A 19 1.13 -13.00 0.38
N ALA A 20 1.27 -12.66 -0.91
CA ALA A 20 2.20 -13.33 -1.80
C ALA A 20 3.67 -13.16 -1.36
N LEU A 21 4.07 -11.95 -0.96
CA LEU A 21 5.42 -11.65 -0.46
C LEU A 21 5.77 -12.41 0.81
N GLU A 22 4.80 -12.64 1.71
CA GLU A 22 5.04 -13.39 2.94
C GLU A 22 5.11 -14.89 2.66
N LEU A 23 4.17 -15.43 1.87
CA LEU A 23 4.16 -16.85 1.51
C LEU A 23 5.40 -17.25 0.71
N SER A 24 5.90 -16.37 -0.18
CA SER A 24 7.08 -16.61 -0.99
C SER A 24 8.38 -16.70 -0.20
N LYS A 25 8.45 -16.04 0.97
CA LYS A 25 9.61 -16.10 1.87
C LYS A 25 9.53 -17.28 2.83
N ALA A 26 8.32 -17.69 3.20
CA ALA A 26 8.10 -18.64 4.27
C ALA A 26 8.04 -20.10 3.79
N SER A 27 7.87 -20.34 2.48
CA SER A 27 7.58 -21.69 1.96
C SER A 27 7.86 -21.82 0.47
N ASP A 28 8.01 -23.08 0.01
CA ASP A 28 8.11 -23.44 -1.41
C ASP A 28 6.73 -23.72 -2.05
N LEU A 29 5.67 -23.11 -1.51
CA LEU A 29 4.29 -23.30 -2.00
C LEU A 29 4.13 -22.77 -3.42
N LYS A 30 3.36 -23.47 -4.24
CA LYS A 30 2.96 -23.00 -5.58
C LYS A 30 1.81 -22.03 -5.42
N ILE A 31 2.08 -20.74 -5.60
CA ILE A 31 1.11 -19.68 -5.36
C ILE A 31 0.60 -19.17 -6.69
N LEU A 32 -0.72 -18.99 -6.81
CA LEU A 32 -1.34 -18.28 -7.92
C LEU A 32 -1.97 -17.00 -7.40
N LEU A 33 -1.49 -15.84 -7.84
CA LEU A 33 -2.17 -14.57 -7.65
C LEU A 33 -2.96 -14.22 -8.90
N ILE A 34 -4.28 -14.05 -8.76
CA ILE A 34 -5.16 -13.60 -9.85
C ILE A 34 -5.71 -12.22 -9.57
N GLU A 35 -5.77 -11.39 -10.61
CA GLU A 35 -6.34 -10.05 -10.57
C GLU A 35 -7.27 -9.86 -11.77
N LYS A 36 -8.43 -9.24 -11.53
CA LYS A 36 -9.45 -9.02 -12.58
C LYS A 36 -9.03 -7.94 -13.58
N GLY A 37 -8.28 -6.94 -13.13
CA GLY A 37 -7.82 -5.84 -13.96
C GLY A 37 -6.48 -6.13 -14.64
N LYS A 38 -5.89 -5.07 -15.20
CA LYS A 38 -4.62 -5.17 -15.93
C LYS A 38 -3.42 -5.19 -14.99
N ASP A 39 -2.31 -5.73 -15.49
CA ASP A 39 -0.99 -5.55 -14.90
C ASP A 39 -0.60 -4.06 -14.85
N ILE A 40 0.23 -3.66 -13.88
CA ILE A 40 0.51 -2.26 -13.53
C ILE A 40 1.03 -1.44 -14.70
N ASP A 41 1.85 -2.04 -15.57
CA ASP A 41 2.39 -1.41 -16.79
C ASP A 41 1.30 -1.13 -17.83
N GLY A 42 0.23 -1.93 -17.85
CA GLY A 42 -0.89 -1.80 -18.77
C GLY A 42 -2.06 -0.99 -18.21
N ARG A 43 -1.97 -0.47 -16.98
CA ARG A 43 -3.05 0.29 -16.35
C ARG A 43 -2.98 1.76 -16.78
N GLN A 44 -3.92 2.14 -17.65
CA GLN A 44 -4.12 3.54 -18.04
C GLN A 44 -5.59 3.90 -18.02
N CYS A 45 -5.96 4.94 -17.28
CA CYS A 45 -7.30 5.49 -17.33
C CYS A 45 -7.46 6.36 -18.59
N PRO A 46 -8.40 6.06 -19.51
CA PRO A 46 -8.50 6.73 -20.80
C PRO A 46 -8.73 8.25 -20.73
N VAL A 47 -9.20 8.74 -19.58
CA VAL A 47 -9.61 10.14 -19.38
C VAL A 47 -8.70 10.93 -18.45
N ARG A 48 -7.71 10.28 -17.79
CA ARG A 48 -6.85 10.94 -16.79
C ARG A 48 -6.12 12.15 -17.35
N ASP A 49 -5.70 12.07 -18.61
CA ASP A 49 -4.90 13.12 -19.26
C ASP A 49 -5.72 13.90 -20.32
N LYS A 50 -7.03 13.61 -20.44
CA LYS A 50 -7.90 14.18 -21.50
C LYS A 50 -8.96 15.16 -21.00
N ASN A 51 -9.00 15.46 -19.69
CA ASN A 51 -9.99 16.34 -19.05
C ASN A 51 -11.44 16.07 -19.51
N GLY A 52 -11.77 14.79 -19.72
CA GLY A 52 -13.08 14.34 -20.19
C GLY A 52 -13.88 13.64 -19.08
N PRO A 53 -15.19 13.45 -19.27
CA PRO A 53 -16.02 12.69 -18.34
C PRO A 53 -15.55 11.24 -18.26
N CYS A 54 -15.70 10.61 -17.09
CA CYS A 54 -15.37 9.20 -16.89
C CYS A 54 -16.07 8.30 -17.92
N THR A 55 -15.30 7.45 -18.61
CA THR A 55 -15.82 6.52 -19.63
C THR A 55 -16.32 5.20 -19.06
N LEU A 56 -16.38 5.06 -17.73
CA LEU A 56 -16.90 3.88 -17.03
C LEU A 56 -16.28 2.56 -17.52
N CYS A 57 -14.97 2.55 -17.76
CA CYS A 57 -14.25 1.33 -18.14
C CYS A 57 -14.50 0.18 -17.15
N SER A 58 -14.68 -1.04 -17.68
CA SER A 58 -15.00 -2.24 -16.92
C SER A 58 -14.02 -3.38 -17.24
N PRO A 59 -13.20 -3.85 -16.28
CA PRO A 59 -13.03 -3.28 -14.94
C PRO A 59 -12.34 -1.91 -14.97
N CYS A 60 -12.57 -1.08 -13.94
CA CYS A 60 -12.04 0.28 -13.92
C CYS A 60 -10.51 0.30 -13.72
N ASN A 61 -9.77 0.88 -14.67
CA ASN A 61 -8.30 0.89 -14.65
C ASN A 61 -7.70 1.65 -13.46
N LEU A 62 -8.44 2.57 -12.80
CA LEU A 62 -7.96 3.28 -11.61
C LEU A 62 -8.02 2.47 -10.33
N VAL A 63 -9.05 1.62 -10.18
CA VAL A 63 -9.30 0.89 -8.91
C VAL A 63 -9.08 -0.61 -9.03
N SER A 64 -9.03 -1.16 -10.24
CA SER A 64 -8.84 -2.57 -10.54
C SER A 64 -7.58 -2.79 -11.37
N GLY A 65 -6.90 -3.91 -11.12
CA GLY A 65 -5.58 -4.22 -11.66
C GLY A 65 -4.53 -4.37 -10.58
N LEU A 66 -3.32 -4.76 -10.98
CA LEU A 66 -2.21 -4.96 -10.06
C LEU A 66 -1.90 -3.66 -9.31
N GLY A 67 -1.73 -3.75 -8.00
CA GLY A 67 -1.63 -2.63 -7.06
C GLY A 67 -2.99 -2.09 -6.58
N GLY A 68 -4.11 -2.59 -7.10
CA GLY A 68 -5.47 -2.22 -6.71
C GLY A 68 -5.74 -0.71 -6.79
N ALA A 69 -6.57 -0.19 -5.90
CA ALA A 69 -6.83 1.25 -5.79
C ALA A 69 -5.61 2.06 -5.28
N GLY A 70 -4.62 1.39 -4.65
CA GLY A 70 -3.44 2.04 -4.12
C GLY A 70 -2.51 2.60 -5.22
N ALA A 71 -2.44 1.92 -6.37
CA ALA A 71 -1.50 2.27 -7.44
C ALA A 71 -1.67 3.69 -7.99
N PHE A 72 -2.91 4.18 -8.10
CA PHE A 72 -3.21 5.52 -8.61
C PHE A 72 -3.75 6.46 -7.54
N SER A 73 -3.42 6.20 -6.28
CA SER A 73 -3.76 7.06 -5.16
C SER A 73 -2.65 8.08 -4.89
N ASP A 74 -2.92 9.02 -3.99
CA ASP A 74 -1.91 9.96 -3.49
C ASP A 74 -0.83 9.28 -2.60
N GLY A 75 -1.02 8.01 -2.22
CA GLY A 75 0.02 7.24 -1.56
C GLY A 75 0.39 7.73 -0.17
N LYS A 76 -0.59 7.94 0.70
CA LYS A 76 -0.39 8.42 2.08
C LYS A 76 -0.38 7.23 3.04
N LEU A 77 0.81 6.72 3.37
CA LEU A 77 0.95 5.68 4.38
C LEU A 77 0.96 6.33 5.76
N THR A 78 -0.08 6.03 6.53
CA THR A 78 -0.22 6.51 7.89
C THR A 78 0.52 5.57 8.83
N LEU A 79 1.51 6.09 9.55
CA LEU A 79 2.37 5.31 10.44
C LEU A 79 1.94 5.48 11.90
N SER A 80 0.66 5.23 12.18
CA SER A 80 0.08 5.39 13.51
C SER A 80 -1.04 4.38 13.76
N SER A 81 -1.00 3.73 14.92
CA SER A 81 -2.04 2.81 15.40
C SER A 81 -3.36 3.52 15.74
N GLN A 82 -3.35 4.85 15.84
CA GLN A 82 -4.52 5.68 16.17
C GLN A 82 -5.39 5.98 14.94
N VAL A 83 -4.89 5.68 13.74
CA VAL A 83 -5.59 5.91 12.48
C VAL A 83 -5.75 4.59 11.75
N GLY A 84 -6.98 4.30 11.35
CA GLY A 84 -7.32 3.08 10.62
C GLY A 84 -7.84 1.97 11.52
N GLY A 85 -9.11 1.60 11.28
CA GLY A 85 -9.73 0.40 11.82
C GLY A 85 -9.64 0.22 13.33
N ARG A 86 -9.64 -1.05 13.76
CA ARG A 86 -9.65 -1.47 15.17
C ARG A 86 -8.49 -2.39 15.53
N LEU A 87 -7.43 -2.44 14.71
CA LEU A 87 -6.35 -3.42 14.85
C LEU A 87 -5.66 -3.35 16.23
N ALA A 88 -5.45 -2.13 16.73
CA ALA A 88 -4.90 -1.89 18.06
C ALA A 88 -5.76 -2.45 19.21
N SER A 89 -7.07 -2.62 19.00
CA SER A 89 -7.95 -3.25 20.01
C SER A 89 -7.86 -4.77 20.03
N TYR A 90 -7.39 -5.38 18.94
CA TYR A 90 -7.23 -6.83 18.84
C TYR A 90 -5.83 -7.29 19.23
N LEU A 91 -4.80 -6.55 18.79
CA LEU A 91 -3.39 -6.95 18.97
C LEU A 91 -2.69 -6.14 20.07
N GLY A 92 -3.32 -5.08 20.58
CA GLY A 92 -2.64 -4.11 21.43
C GLY A 92 -1.84 -3.08 20.62
N LYS A 93 -1.52 -1.96 21.27
CA LYS A 93 -0.88 -0.81 20.64
C LYS A 93 0.53 -1.15 20.13
N SER A 94 1.35 -1.77 20.97
CA SER A 94 2.75 -2.09 20.67
C SER A 94 2.87 -2.98 19.44
N ASP A 95 2.12 -4.09 19.40
CA ASP A 95 2.20 -5.06 18.30
C ASP A 95 1.64 -4.47 17.00
N THR A 96 0.60 -3.64 17.09
CA THR A 96 0.08 -2.91 15.94
C THR A 96 1.11 -1.93 15.37
N GLU A 97 1.81 -1.19 16.23
CA GLU A 97 2.87 -0.26 15.81
C GLU A 97 4.07 -1.00 15.19
N ALA A 98 4.42 -2.18 15.73
CA ALA A 98 5.44 -3.04 15.15
C ALA A 98 5.05 -3.54 13.74
N LEU A 99 3.79 -3.95 13.55
CA LEU A 99 3.29 -4.37 12.23
C LEU A 99 3.23 -3.21 11.23
N ILE A 100 2.81 -2.02 11.66
CA ILE A 100 2.83 -0.81 10.83
C ILE A 100 4.27 -0.52 10.37
N LYS A 101 5.23 -0.58 11.30
CA LYS A 101 6.64 -0.38 10.97
C LYS A 101 7.15 -1.45 9.99
N TYR A 102 6.81 -2.71 10.19
CA TYR A 102 7.18 -3.81 9.30
C TYR A 102 6.68 -3.58 7.87
N VAL A 103 5.41 -3.18 7.73
CA VAL A 103 4.83 -2.83 6.43
C VAL A 103 5.56 -1.64 5.80
N ASP A 104 5.85 -0.58 6.56
CA ASP A 104 6.58 0.60 6.08
C ASP A 104 8.01 0.24 5.62
N ASP A 105 8.73 -0.59 6.36
CA ASP A 105 10.06 -1.06 6.00
C ASP A 105 10.06 -1.83 4.67
N ILE A 106 9.00 -2.61 4.40
CA ILE A 106 8.83 -3.28 3.10
C ILE A 106 8.62 -2.25 1.99
N TYR A 107 7.76 -1.24 2.19
CA TYR A 107 7.60 -0.17 1.21
C TYR A 107 8.92 0.55 0.93
N LEU A 108 9.72 0.85 1.97
CA LEU A 108 11.06 1.43 1.83
C LEU A 108 12.01 0.53 1.02
N LYS A 109 12.02 -0.78 1.29
CA LYS A 109 12.83 -1.77 0.56
C LYS A 109 12.55 -1.73 -0.95
N PHE A 110 11.31 -1.48 -1.34
CA PHE A 110 10.87 -1.43 -2.74
C PHE A 110 10.89 -0.01 -3.35
N GLY A 111 11.52 0.96 -2.67
CA GLY A 111 11.79 2.28 -3.24
C GLY A 111 10.86 3.40 -2.80
N ALA A 112 10.09 3.22 -1.72
CA ALA A 112 9.34 4.32 -1.13
C ALA A 112 10.30 5.42 -0.60
N PRO A 113 9.92 6.71 -0.65
CA PRO A 113 10.78 7.79 -0.20
C PRO A 113 11.00 7.72 1.31
N ASN A 114 12.22 8.00 1.77
CA ASN A 114 12.57 8.00 3.21
C ASN A 114 11.94 9.15 4.00
N LYS A 115 11.46 10.19 3.32
CA LYS A 115 10.89 11.39 3.96
C LYS A 115 9.61 11.06 4.73
N LEU A 116 9.58 11.48 5.99
CA LEU A 116 8.40 11.46 6.85
C LEU A 116 7.90 12.87 7.08
N TYR A 117 6.58 13.00 7.11
CA TYR A 117 5.84 14.21 7.47
C TYR A 117 5.15 14.01 8.81
N GLY A 118 4.75 15.10 9.46
CA GLY A 118 4.04 15.03 10.74
C GLY A 118 4.92 14.64 11.93
N ILE A 119 6.25 14.83 11.80
CA ILE A 119 7.25 14.62 12.86
C ILE A 119 8.13 15.86 13.02
N GLY A 120 8.84 15.96 14.16
CA GLY A 120 9.85 16.99 14.43
C GLY A 120 9.31 18.24 15.14
N ASN A 121 10.24 19.18 15.39
CA ASN A 121 10.02 20.33 16.27
C ASN A 121 8.87 21.24 15.84
N GLU A 122 8.63 21.41 14.53
CA GLU A 122 7.52 22.21 14.01
C GLU A 122 6.16 21.68 14.47
N VAL A 123 6.01 20.35 14.52
CA VAL A 123 4.78 19.71 14.98
C VAL A 123 4.58 19.89 16.48
N ASP A 124 5.67 19.87 17.25
CA ASP A 124 5.63 20.14 18.69
C ASP A 124 5.24 21.59 18.98
N GLU A 125 5.69 22.54 18.16
CA GLU A 125 5.28 23.94 18.26
C GLU A 125 3.79 24.12 17.96
N ILE A 126 3.27 23.47 16.92
CA ILE A 126 1.83 23.49 16.60
C ILE A 126 1.04 22.82 17.72
N ARG A 127 1.51 21.71 18.28
CA ARG A 127 0.88 21.03 19.42
C ARG A 127 0.80 21.95 20.64
N ARG A 128 1.87 22.69 20.92
CA ARG A 128 1.90 23.69 21.99
C ARG A 128 0.88 24.81 21.72
N LYS A 129 0.85 25.37 20.51
CA LYS A 129 -0.13 26.40 20.11
C LYS A 129 -1.57 25.91 20.25
N ALA A 130 -1.86 24.68 19.82
CA ALA A 130 -3.17 24.06 19.96
C ALA A 130 -3.56 23.92 21.45
N SER A 131 -2.62 23.51 22.29
CA SER A 131 -2.87 23.33 23.74
C SER A 131 -3.21 24.66 24.45
N LEU A 132 -2.65 25.79 23.99
CA LEU A 132 -2.97 27.12 24.54
C LEU A 132 -4.42 27.56 24.31
N VAL A 133 -5.11 26.92 23.35
CA VAL A 133 -6.51 27.18 23.02
C VAL A 133 -7.38 25.94 23.27
N GLU A 134 -6.95 25.06 24.18
CA GLU A 134 -7.66 23.84 24.59
C GLU A 134 -7.92 22.84 23.45
N LEU A 135 -7.19 22.96 22.34
CA LEU A 135 -7.23 22.00 21.23
C LEU A 135 -6.15 20.93 21.41
N ARG A 136 -6.51 19.67 21.14
CA ARG A 136 -5.58 18.55 21.13
C ARG A 136 -5.15 18.22 19.70
N LEU A 137 -3.91 18.52 19.36
CA LEU A 137 -3.29 18.01 18.13
C LEU A 137 -2.83 16.56 18.33
N ILE A 138 -3.31 15.66 17.48
CA ILE A 138 -2.83 14.28 17.40
C ILE A 138 -1.85 14.19 16.22
N PRO A 139 -0.52 14.20 16.47
CA PRO A 139 0.45 14.08 15.40
C PRO A 139 0.39 12.66 14.82
N VAL A 140 0.36 12.58 13.50
CA VAL A 140 0.33 11.31 12.76
C VAL A 140 1.50 11.31 11.80
N PRO A 141 2.56 10.54 12.07
CA PRO A 141 3.66 10.37 11.13
C PRO A 141 3.13 9.80 9.82
N LEU A 142 3.54 10.40 8.71
CA LEU A 142 3.03 10.06 7.38
C LEU A 142 4.20 9.89 6.40
N ARG A 143 4.17 8.80 5.63
CA ARG A 143 4.98 8.68 4.42
C ARG A 143 4.11 9.01 3.21
N HIS A 144 4.52 10.03 2.46
CA HIS A 144 3.86 10.40 1.22
C HIS A 144 4.67 9.87 0.04
N LEU A 145 4.10 8.91 -0.67
CA LEU A 145 4.67 8.39 -1.91
C LEU A 145 4.33 9.32 -3.07
N GLY A 146 3.09 9.79 -3.16
CA GLY A 146 2.56 10.38 -4.38
C GLY A 146 2.28 9.30 -5.44
N THR A 147 1.51 9.68 -6.46
CA THR A 147 1.01 8.74 -7.48
C THR A 147 2.13 8.04 -8.25
N GLU A 148 3.21 8.75 -8.58
CA GLU A 148 4.32 8.19 -9.36
C GLU A 148 5.08 7.10 -8.59
N HIS A 149 5.40 7.37 -7.31
CA HIS A 149 6.09 6.38 -6.48
C HIS A 149 5.18 5.22 -6.07
N CYS A 150 3.85 5.41 -5.98
CA CYS A 150 2.93 4.29 -5.76
C CYS A 150 3.06 3.24 -6.87
N CYS A 151 3.01 3.69 -8.12
CA CYS A 151 3.17 2.81 -9.27
C CYS A 151 4.53 2.11 -9.27
N SER A 152 5.63 2.86 -9.07
CA SER A 152 6.97 2.28 -9.15
C SER A 152 7.25 1.27 -8.03
N VAL A 153 6.80 1.55 -6.80
CA VAL A 153 6.99 0.63 -5.66
C VAL A 153 6.19 -0.66 -5.83
N LEU A 154 4.92 -0.57 -6.25
CA LEU A 154 4.09 -1.75 -6.48
C LEU A 154 4.57 -2.58 -7.67
N LYS A 155 5.11 -1.91 -8.70
CA LYS A 155 5.80 -2.56 -9.81
C LYS A 155 7.01 -3.34 -9.33
N ALA A 156 7.87 -2.73 -8.51
CA ALA A 156 9.05 -3.38 -7.96
C ALA A 156 8.68 -4.62 -7.09
N MET A 157 7.59 -4.54 -6.31
CA MET A 157 7.07 -5.68 -5.56
C MET A 157 6.64 -6.82 -6.48
N ARG A 158 5.94 -6.53 -7.58
CA ARG A 158 5.53 -7.55 -8.56
C ARG A 158 6.72 -8.14 -9.32
N ASP A 159 7.68 -7.32 -9.72
CA ASP A 159 8.88 -7.79 -10.41
C ASP A 159 9.69 -8.76 -9.51
N TYR A 160 9.73 -8.47 -8.20
CA TYR A 160 10.29 -9.39 -7.21
C TYR A 160 9.52 -10.70 -7.12
N LEU A 161 8.18 -10.65 -7.06
CA LEU A 161 7.35 -11.86 -7.04
C LEU A 161 7.52 -12.71 -8.30
N TYR A 162 7.59 -12.10 -9.48
CA TYR A 162 7.82 -12.82 -10.75
C TYR A 162 9.21 -13.44 -10.88
N SER A 163 10.22 -12.85 -10.23
CA SER A 163 11.57 -13.43 -10.19
C SER A 163 11.74 -14.48 -9.09
N THR A 164 10.75 -14.65 -8.21
CA THR A 164 10.77 -15.66 -7.14
C THR A 164 10.26 -17.00 -7.66
N PRO A 165 11.02 -18.10 -7.54
CA PRO A 165 10.55 -19.43 -7.93
C PRO A 165 9.28 -19.84 -7.16
N GLY A 166 8.29 -20.40 -7.85
CA GLY A 166 7.07 -20.93 -7.23
C GLY A 166 5.85 -20.00 -7.26
N ILE A 167 6.00 -18.77 -7.75
CA ILE A 167 4.91 -17.79 -7.95
C ILE A 167 4.67 -17.55 -9.44
#